data_AF-A0A3P5XGU8-F1
#
_entry.id   AF-A0A3P5XGU8-F1
#
_cell.length_a   1.000
_cell.length_b   1.000
_cell.length_c   1.000
_cell.angle_alpha   90.00
_cell.angle_beta   90.00
_cell.angle_gamma   90.00
#
_symmetry.space_group_name_H-M   'P 1'
#
loop_
_entity.id
_entity.type
_entity.pdbx_description
1 polymer ?
#
loop_
_entity_poly.entity_id
_entity_poly.type
_entity_poly.pdbx_seq_one_letter_code
_entity_poly.pdbx_strand_id
1 'polypeptide(L)'
;MSIAAARQRVENTYPTLPGRFQRSDVERVLTSICPRLGLSSGQLRALLIMMQATRPSDWTSPGVDAICYLRQMQVAERLGITPRAVRKHEISLERKRLIDRNLAADGSRGRFADGELIQGISFAPLIERFPEFLDLLEDQEAELRTCLVLRRKLSAAKRQLTRAVSSLVEAAPEHPAIVDLLIVLQGAPRRYEGLSSAALQAAFELVDNAARDALYHLNFDDDSTGDAEPEFRPHIQDTTDENLESCSGSEHCLEYKDRRFERGFKPGYLETFTPKQLYSMAGEDFRMYLDGNRRDHHPLTEHDFIQAASDLLRDLGIHPTAWAEAVDVMGELAAALCVLVIDANRNRPEKPVRQPGAMLRAMTRLADTGRLNLHGSLIGLKQRMWLQDE
;
A
#
# COMPACT_ATOMS: atom_id res chain seq x y z
N MET A 1 3.06 51.06 -55.60
CA MET A 1 3.40 50.73 -54.20
C MET A 1 2.32 49.81 -53.67
N SER A 2 2.54 48.50 -53.79
CA SER A 2 1.52 47.48 -53.53
C SER A 2 1.43 47.14 -52.05
N ILE A 3 0.21 47.14 -51.53
CA ILE A 3 -0.20 46.64 -50.23
C ILE A 3 -0.03 45.10 -50.27
N ALA A 4 1.20 44.64 -50.09
CA ALA A 4 1.53 43.22 -50.01
C ALA A 4 1.64 42.80 -48.54
N ALA A 5 0.48 42.41 -48.00
CA ALA A 5 0.30 41.34 -47.03
C ALA A 5 1.39 41.18 -45.95
N ALA A 6 1.35 42.03 -44.93
CA ALA A 6 1.75 41.65 -43.59
C ALA A 6 0.76 40.58 -43.06
N ARG A 7 0.94 39.31 -43.46
CA ARG A 7 0.23 38.18 -42.86
C ARG A 7 0.87 37.89 -41.50
N GLN A 8 0.19 38.29 -40.43
CA GLN A 8 0.41 37.79 -39.08
C GLN A 8 0.47 36.26 -39.12
N ARG A 9 1.67 35.69 -38.88
CA ARG A 9 1.79 34.30 -38.46
C ARG A 9 1.13 34.24 -37.09
N VAL A 10 -0.08 33.71 -37.01
CA VAL A 10 -0.64 33.28 -35.73
C VAL A 10 0.35 32.25 -35.18
N GLU A 11 1.00 32.56 -34.06
CA GLU A 11 1.82 31.59 -33.33
C GLU A 11 0.87 30.51 -32.80
N ASN A 12 0.58 29.50 -33.63
CA ASN A 12 -0.16 28.33 -33.20
C ASN A 12 0.67 27.65 -32.10
N THR A 13 0.25 27.85 -30.86
CA THR A 13 0.79 27.14 -29.70
C THR A 13 0.03 25.82 -29.58
N TYR A 14 0.75 24.72 -29.74
CA TYR A 14 0.20 23.37 -29.62
C TYR A 14 0.35 22.87 -28.18
N PRO A 15 -0.58 22.02 -27.69
CA PRO A 15 -0.48 21.45 -26.37
C PRO A 15 0.74 20.54 -26.26
N THR A 16 1.42 20.62 -25.12
CA THR A 16 2.61 19.81 -24.81
C THR A 16 2.39 19.01 -23.55
N LEU A 17 3.04 17.85 -23.45
CA LEU A 17 3.01 17.06 -22.23
C LEU A 17 3.57 17.85 -21.04
N PRO A 18 3.00 17.69 -19.83
CA PRO A 18 3.47 18.39 -18.64
C PRO A 18 4.85 17.90 -18.19
N GLY A 19 5.69 18.83 -17.73
CA GLY A 19 6.93 18.53 -17.01
C GLY A 19 7.88 17.58 -17.75
N ARG A 20 8.16 16.42 -17.13
CA ARG A 20 9.17 15.44 -17.59
C ARG A 20 8.61 14.33 -18.49
N PHE A 21 7.30 14.33 -18.78
CA PHE A 21 6.67 13.21 -19.48
C PHE A 21 7.04 13.19 -20.97
N GLN A 22 7.22 11.98 -21.48
CA GLN A 22 7.52 11.72 -22.89
C GLN A 22 6.40 10.91 -23.53
N ARG A 23 6.40 10.82 -24.86
CA ARG A 23 5.48 9.97 -25.63
C ARG A 23 5.37 8.54 -25.09
N SER A 24 6.49 7.94 -24.65
CA SER A 24 6.51 6.59 -24.06
C SER A 24 5.74 6.49 -22.74
N ASP A 25 5.70 7.55 -21.93
CA ASP A 25 4.90 7.58 -20.71
C ASP A 25 3.41 7.56 -21.05
N VAL A 26 3.02 8.29 -22.10
CA VAL A 26 1.66 8.28 -22.63
C VAL A 26 1.25 6.88 -23.07
N GLU A 27 2.11 6.18 -23.82
CA GLU A 27 1.85 4.79 -24.24
C GLU A 27 1.63 3.85 -23.03
N ARG A 28 2.48 3.97 -22.01
CA ARG A 28 2.39 3.19 -20.78
C ARG A 28 1.09 3.48 -20.02
N VAL A 29 0.77 4.75 -19.81
CA VAL A 29 -0.45 5.20 -19.10
C VAL A 29 -1.68 4.68 -19.83
N LEU A 30 -1.78 4.92 -21.15
CA LEU A 30 -2.92 4.46 -21.97
C LEU A 30 -3.10 2.94 -21.93
N THR A 31 -2.00 2.17 -21.89
CA THR A 31 -2.06 0.71 -21.76
C THR A 31 -2.66 0.29 -20.42
N SER A 32 -2.28 0.97 -19.33
CA SER A 32 -2.80 0.70 -17.98
C SER A 32 -4.28 1.09 -17.81
N ILE A 33 -4.70 2.25 -18.33
CA ILE A 33 -6.06 2.78 -18.14
C ILE A 33 -7.03 2.46 -19.30
N CYS A 34 -6.60 1.66 -20.28
CA CYS A 34 -7.40 1.29 -21.46
C CYS A 34 -8.83 0.84 -21.14
N PRO A 35 -9.08 0.00 -20.11
CA PRO A 35 -10.45 -0.41 -19.76
C PRO A 35 -11.31 0.76 -19.26
N ARG A 36 -10.73 1.69 -18.47
CA ARG A 36 -11.42 2.88 -17.95
C ARG A 36 -11.79 3.86 -19.06
N LEU A 37 -10.95 3.97 -20.09
CA LEU A 37 -11.25 4.75 -21.29
C LEU A 37 -12.27 4.07 -22.22
N GLY A 38 -12.71 2.84 -21.91
CA GLY A 38 -13.60 2.05 -22.74
C GLY A 38 -13.03 1.79 -24.14
N LEU A 39 -11.71 1.62 -24.23
CA LEU A 39 -11.01 1.29 -25.47
C LEU A 39 -10.94 -0.22 -25.64
N SER A 40 -11.20 -0.71 -26.85
CA SER A 40 -10.90 -2.09 -27.20
C SER A 40 -9.40 -2.28 -27.48
N SER A 41 -8.90 -3.51 -27.34
CA SER A 41 -7.49 -3.82 -27.61
C SER A 41 -7.07 -3.43 -29.03
N GLY A 42 -7.97 -3.53 -30.01
CA GLY A 42 -7.72 -3.09 -31.40
C GLY A 42 -7.60 -1.57 -31.53
N GLN A 43 -8.43 -0.81 -30.81
CA GLN A 43 -8.36 0.66 -30.79
C GLN A 43 -7.06 1.14 -30.14
N LEU A 44 -6.69 0.57 -28.98
CA LEU A 44 -5.44 0.89 -28.31
C LEU A 44 -4.24 0.60 -29.23
N ARG A 45 -4.18 -0.59 -29.84
CA ARG A 45 -3.09 -0.94 -30.76
C ARG A 45 -3.00 0.01 -31.96
N ALA A 46 -4.13 0.39 -32.55
CA ALA A 46 -4.15 1.35 -33.65
C ALA A 46 -3.62 2.72 -33.20
N LEU A 47 -4.06 3.20 -32.03
CA LEU A 47 -3.60 4.46 -31.44
C LEU A 47 -2.07 4.44 -31.22
N LEU A 48 -1.55 3.40 -30.56
CA LEU A 48 -0.12 3.26 -30.29
C LEU A 48 0.72 3.22 -31.57
N ILE A 49 0.29 2.48 -32.60
CA ILE A 49 0.99 2.45 -33.90
C ILE A 49 1.06 3.84 -34.54
N MET A 50 -0.02 4.61 -34.47
CA MET A 50 -0.05 5.97 -35.00
C MET A 50 0.83 6.91 -34.17
N MET A 51 0.84 6.78 -32.84
CA MET A 51 1.73 7.54 -31.97
C MET A 51 3.21 7.23 -32.26
N GLN A 52 3.58 5.97 -32.47
CA GLN A 52 4.94 5.54 -32.78
C GLN A 52 5.47 6.08 -34.12
N ALA A 53 4.59 6.58 -34.98
CA ALA A 53 4.96 7.23 -36.23
C ALA A 53 5.32 8.72 -36.09
N THR A 54 5.26 9.28 -34.87
CA THR A 54 5.61 10.67 -34.55
C THR A 54 6.96 10.75 -33.83
N ARG A 55 7.60 11.93 -33.83
CA ARG A 55 8.86 12.12 -33.08
C ARG A 55 8.55 12.43 -31.62
N PRO A 56 9.35 11.97 -30.65
CA PRO A 56 9.17 12.33 -29.24
C PRO A 56 9.15 13.84 -28.97
N SER A 57 9.93 14.61 -29.74
CA SER A 57 9.96 16.09 -29.68
C SER A 57 8.63 16.75 -30.00
N ASP A 58 7.79 16.12 -30.84
CA ASP A 58 6.51 16.67 -31.28
C ASP A 58 5.49 16.71 -30.13
N TRP A 59 5.73 15.96 -29.04
CA TRP A 59 4.86 15.88 -27.87
C TRP A 59 5.24 16.87 -26.76
N THR A 60 6.40 17.50 -26.88
CA THR A 60 7.01 18.34 -25.84
C THR A 60 7.33 19.76 -26.31
N SER A 61 7.27 20.02 -27.62
CA SER A 61 7.62 21.31 -28.21
C SER A 61 6.36 22.14 -28.51
N PRO A 62 6.16 23.32 -27.92
CA PRO A 62 4.91 24.10 -28.07
C PRO A 62 4.69 24.66 -29.47
N GLY A 63 5.72 24.72 -30.32
CA GLY A 63 5.62 25.19 -31.70
C GLY A 63 5.33 24.08 -32.74
N VAL A 64 5.14 22.84 -32.31
CA VAL A 64 4.97 21.68 -33.22
C VAL A 64 3.81 20.82 -32.72
N ASP A 65 2.91 20.44 -33.62
CA ASP A 65 1.85 19.49 -33.32
C ASP A 65 2.33 18.03 -33.49
N ALA A 66 1.88 17.15 -32.61
CA ALA A 66 2.10 15.72 -32.70
C ALA A 66 1.15 15.11 -33.75
N ILE A 67 1.62 15.04 -35.00
CA ILE A 67 0.80 14.60 -36.14
C ILE A 67 1.30 13.30 -36.74
N CYS A 68 0.42 12.31 -36.83
CA CYS A 68 0.66 11.07 -37.57
C CYS A 68 0.26 11.22 -39.05
N TYR A 69 1.23 10.98 -39.93
CA TYR A 69 1.04 11.00 -41.39
C TYR A 69 0.86 9.62 -42.02
N LEU A 70 0.85 8.53 -41.24
CA LEU A 70 0.61 7.19 -41.79
C LEU A 70 -0.75 7.13 -42.47
N ARG A 71 -0.79 6.58 -43.68
CA ARG A 71 -2.04 6.30 -44.39
C ARG A 71 -2.77 5.13 -43.74
N GLN A 72 -4.11 5.12 -43.85
CA GLN A 72 -4.95 4.04 -43.30
C GLN A 72 -4.50 2.65 -43.74
N MET A 73 -4.06 2.50 -45.00
CA MET A 73 -3.50 1.25 -45.53
C MET A 73 -2.27 0.77 -44.75
N GLN A 74 -1.38 1.68 -44.37
CA GLN A 74 -0.14 1.34 -43.65
C GLN A 74 -0.43 0.94 -42.21
N VAL A 75 -1.38 1.61 -41.56
CA VAL A 75 -1.85 1.23 -40.21
C VAL A 75 -2.55 -0.13 -40.26
N ALA A 76 -3.35 -0.38 -41.31
CA ALA A 76 -4.06 -1.63 -41.51
C ALA A 76 -3.11 -2.82 -41.70
N GLU A 77 -2.07 -2.64 -42.53
CA GLU A 77 -1.01 -3.63 -42.75
C GLU A 77 -0.29 -3.98 -41.44
N ARG A 78 0.12 -2.99 -40.65
CA ARG A 78 0.79 -3.21 -39.34
C ARG A 78 -0.11 -3.91 -38.32
N LEU A 79 -1.42 -3.72 -38.40
CA LEU A 79 -2.40 -4.36 -37.50
C LEU A 79 -2.86 -5.74 -37.98
N GLY A 80 -2.65 -6.07 -39.25
CA GLY A 80 -3.22 -7.28 -39.87
C GLY A 80 -4.74 -7.21 -40.02
N ILE A 81 -5.32 -6.02 -40.22
CA ILE A 81 -6.77 -5.81 -40.36
C ILE A 81 -7.10 -5.05 -41.65
N THR A 82 -8.38 -4.90 -41.96
CA THR A 82 -8.80 -4.15 -43.15
C THR A 82 -8.71 -2.62 -42.94
N PRO A 83 -8.47 -1.83 -44.00
CA PRO A 83 -8.51 -0.35 -43.92
C PRO A 83 -9.85 0.19 -43.41
N ARG A 84 -10.96 -0.50 -43.72
CA ARG A 84 -12.29 -0.18 -43.19
C ARG A 84 -12.36 -0.31 -41.66
N ALA A 85 -11.68 -1.32 -41.10
CA ALA A 85 -11.61 -1.50 -39.64
C ALA A 85 -10.75 -0.39 -38.99
N VAL A 86 -9.62 -0.02 -39.58
CA VAL A 86 -8.82 1.14 -39.13
C VAL A 86 -9.65 2.41 -39.12
N ARG A 87 -10.40 2.70 -40.19
CA ARG A 87 -11.29 3.87 -40.25
C ARG A 87 -12.33 3.86 -39.12
N LYS A 88 -12.88 2.69 -38.76
CA LYS A 88 -13.79 2.57 -37.60
C LYS A 88 -13.07 2.87 -36.28
N HIS A 89 -11.83 2.40 -36.11
CA HIS A 89 -11.02 2.74 -34.94
C HIS A 89 -10.77 4.24 -34.85
N GLU A 90 -10.34 4.88 -35.94
CA GLU A 90 -10.13 6.34 -35.99
C GLU A 90 -11.38 7.14 -35.63
N ILE A 91 -12.54 6.81 -36.19
CA ILE A 91 -13.82 7.46 -35.82
C ILE A 91 -14.11 7.29 -34.33
N SER A 92 -13.85 6.11 -33.77
CA SER A 92 -14.09 5.87 -32.35
C SER A 92 -13.10 6.58 -31.44
N LEU A 93 -11.85 6.72 -31.86
CA LEU A 93 -10.81 7.44 -31.12
C LEU A 93 -11.08 8.94 -31.10
N GLU A 94 -11.52 9.50 -32.24
CA GLU A 94 -11.93 10.91 -32.35
C GLU A 94 -13.15 11.21 -31.47
N ARG A 95 -14.18 10.35 -31.49
CA ARG A 95 -15.33 10.47 -30.58
C ARG A 95 -14.95 10.42 -29.10
N LYS A 96 -13.87 9.70 -28.76
CA LYS A 96 -13.31 9.64 -27.41
C LYS A 96 -12.36 10.80 -27.10
N ARG A 97 -12.21 11.78 -28.00
CA ARG A 97 -11.30 12.93 -27.88
C ARG A 97 -9.85 12.51 -27.62
N LEU A 98 -9.40 11.46 -28.32
CA LEU A 98 -8.02 10.99 -28.27
C LEU A 98 -7.23 11.37 -29.53
N ILE A 99 -7.92 11.77 -30.58
CA ILE A 99 -7.31 12.24 -31.82
C ILE A 99 -8.24 13.26 -32.48
N ASP A 100 -7.67 14.11 -33.32
CA ASP A 100 -8.43 14.88 -34.32
C ASP A 100 -7.99 14.48 -35.73
N ARG A 101 -8.96 14.32 -36.63
CA ARG A 101 -8.70 13.90 -38.01
C ARG A 101 -8.79 15.10 -38.95
N ASN A 102 -7.65 15.65 -39.32
CA ASN A 102 -7.55 16.67 -40.36
C ASN A 102 -7.30 15.98 -41.71
N LEU A 103 -8.36 15.64 -42.43
CA LEU A 103 -8.29 14.87 -43.69
C LEU A 103 -8.65 15.76 -44.88
N ALA A 104 -8.05 15.53 -46.05
CA ALA A 104 -8.57 16.09 -47.30
C ALA A 104 -9.96 15.50 -47.65
N ALA A 105 -10.64 16.14 -48.61
CA ALA A 105 -11.90 15.65 -49.19
C ALA A 105 -11.82 14.20 -49.73
N ASP A 106 -10.63 13.73 -50.13
CA ASP A 106 -10.37 12.36 -50.60
C ASP A 106 -9.85 11.40 -49.50
N GLY A 107 -9.63 11.89 -48.27
CA GLY A 107 -9.05 11.13 -47.17
C GLY A 107 -7.53 10.93 -47.23
N SER A 108 -6.84 11.59 -48.16
CA SER A 108 -5.38 11.57 -48.25
C SER A 108 -4.73 12.26 -47.03
N ARG A 109 -3.49 11.84 -46.75
CA ARG A 109 -2.63 12.37 -45.69
C ARG A 109 -1.30 12.76 -46.29
N GLY A 110 -0.81 13.94 -45.93
CA GLY A 110 0.38 14.49 -46.52
C GLY A 110 0.75 15.85 -45.94
N ARG A 111 2.02 16.19 -46.13
CA ARG A 111 2.58 17.51 -45.88
C ARG A 111 3.00 18.06 -47.24
N PHE A 112 2.38 19.14 -47.70
CA PHE A 112 2.92 19.90 -48.83
C PHE A 112 3.95 20.90 -48.30
N ALA A 113 5.13 20.93 -48.93
CA ALA A 113 6.07 22.04 -48.76
C ALA A 113 5.42 23.32 -49.30
N ASP A 114 5.67 24.44 -48.63
CA ASP A 114 5.17 25.79 -48.98
C ASP A 114 3.70 26.10 -48.64
N GLY A 115 3.15 25.45 -47.60
CA GLY A 115 2.63 26.27 -46.51
C GLY A 115 1.14 26.41 -46.24
N GLU A 116 0.21 25.54 -46.67
CA GLU A 116 -1.16 25.67 -46.12
C GLU A 116 -2.07 24.42 -46.14
N LEU A 117 -1.53 23.20 -46.06
CA LEU A 117 -2.38 22.04 -45.72
C LEU A 117 -1.62 20.92 -45.00
N ILE A 118 -1.86 20.78 -43.70
CA ILE A 118 -1.41 19.64 -42.90
C ILE A 118 -2.57 18.65 -42.81
N GLN A 119 -2.45 17.53 -43.52
CA GLN A 119 -3.46 16.48 -43.51
C GLN A 119 -2.93 15.25 -42.78
N GLY A 120 -3.45 15.00 -41.58
CA GLY A 120 -2.99 13.93 -40.71
C GLY A 120 -3.91 13.73 -39.51
N ILE A 121 -3.47 12.85 -38.62
CA ILE A 121 -4.11 12.65 -37.31
C ILE A 121 -3.33 13.44 -36.27
N SER A 122 -3.95 14.45 -35.67
CA SER A 122 -3.37 15.20 -34.55
C SER A 122 -3.66 14.48 -33.23
N PHE A 123 -2.66 14.46 -32.34
CA PHE A 123 -2.78 13.98 -30.96
C PHE A 123 -3.02 15.10 -29.94
N ALA A 124 -3.22 16.35 -30.38
CA ALA A 124 -3.45 17.48 -29.49
C ALA A 124 -4.54 17.22 -28.42
N PRO A 125 -5.74 16.65 -28.75
CA PRO A 125 -6.76 16.36 -27.73
C PRO A 125 -6.31 15.37 -26.66
N LEU A 126 -5.43 14.44 -27.02
CA LEU A 126 -4.89 13.44 -26.10
C LEU A 126 -3.82 14.05 -25.20
N ILE A 127 -2.97 14.92 -25.74
CA ILE A 127 -1.97 15.66 -24.96
C ILE A 127 -2.66 16.57 -23.93
N GLU A 128 -3.71 17.29 -24.34
CA GLU A 128 -4.50 18.16 -23.46
C GLU A 128 -5.14 17.38 -22.30
N ARG A 129 -5.60 16.16 -22.56
CA ARG A 129 -6.23 15.28 -21.57
C ARG A 129 -5.24 14.43 -20.79
N PHE A 130 -3.95 14.52 -21.07
CA PHE A 130 -2.97 13.68 -20.39
C PHE A 130 -2.97 13.83 -18.85
N PRO A 131 -3.16 15.04 -18.27
CA PRO A 131 -3.33 15.18 -16.82
C PRO A 131 -4.51 14.36 -16.25
N GLU A 132 -5.68 14.38 -16.91
CA GLU A 132 -6.86 13.58 -16.53
C GLU A 132 -6.51 12.07 -16.52
N PHE A 133 -5.64 11.62 -17.43
CA PHE A 133 -5.21 10.22 -17.49
C PHE A 133 -4.25 9.84 -16.36
N LEU A 134 -3.45 10.78 -15.87
CA LEU A 134 -2.61 10.58 -14.69
C LEU A 134 -3.47 10.43 -13.44
N ASP A 135 -4.49 11.28 -13.28
CA ASP A 135 -5.44 11.19 -12.16
C ASP A 135 -6.16 9.83 -12.17
N LEU A 136 -6.64 9.38 -13.34
CA LEU A 136 -7.27 8.06 -13.48
C LEU A 136 -6.32 6.89 -13.15
N LEU A 137 -5.03 7.04 -13.46
CA LEU A 137 -4.03 6.02 -13.12
C LEU A 137 -3.81 5.98 -11.60
N GLU A 138 -3.67 7.14 -10.96
CA GLU A 138 -3.52 7.24 -9.50
C GLU A 138 -4.74 6.66 -8.78
N ASP A 139 -5.95 6.99 -9.21
CA ASP A 139 -7.20 6.42 -8.68
C ASP A 139 -7.23 4.89 -8.82
N GLN A 140 -6.80 4.36 -9.97
CA GLN A 140 -6.74 2.92 -10.20
C GLN A 140 -5.75 2.23 -9.25
N GLU A 141 -4.56 2.82 -9.08
CA GLU A 141 -3.56 2.28 -8.15
C GLU A 141 -4.03 2.37 -6.69
N ALA A 142 -4.66 3.48 -6.29
CA ALA A 142 -5.21 3.67 -4.95
C ALA A 142 -6.33 2.66 -4.64
N GLU A 143 -7.24 2.42 -5.58
CA GLU A 143 -8.31 1.42 -5.46
C GLU A 143 -7.74 -0.01 -5.35
N LEU A 144 -6.71 -0.34 -6.14
CA LEU A 144 -6.02 -1.63 -6.03
C LEU A 144 -5.35 -1.81 -4.67
N ARG A 145 -4.64 -0.78 -4.17
CA ARG A 145 -4.03 -0.78 -2.83
C ARG A 145 -5.10 -0.99 -1.75
N THR A 146 -6.21 -0.27 -1.85
CA THR A 146 -7.36 -0.42 -0.94
C THR A 146 -7.91 -1.85 -0.96
N CYS A 147 -8.14 -2.41 -2.14
CA CYS A 147 -8.63 -3.78 -2.27
C CYS A 147 -7.65 -4.81 -1.66
N LEU A 148 -6.35 -4.64 -1.86
CA LEU A 148 -5.34 -5.52 -1.27
C LEU A 148 -5.40 -5.50 0.26
N VAL A 149 -5.45 -4.30 0.87
CA VAL A 149 -5.58 -4.14 2.32
C VAL A 149 -6.86 -4.79 2.83
N LEU A 150 -8.01 -4.54 2.18
CA LEU A 150 -9.29 -5.07 2.62
C LEU A 150 -9.39 -6.59 2.51
N ARG A 151 -8.86 -7.19 1.44
CA ARG A 151 -8.79 -8.65 1.30
C ARG A 151 -8.05 -9.29 2.45
N ARG A 152 -6.93 -8.69 2.81
CA ARG A 152 -6.09 -9.17 3.90
C ARG A 152 -6.77 -8.99 5.26
N LYS A 153 -7.39 -7.83 5.53
CA LYS A 153 -8.21 -7.58 6.73
C LYS A 153 -9.40 -8.54 6.86
N LEU A 154 -10.14 -8.77 5.78
CA LEU A 154 -11.24 -9.74 5.74
C LEU A 154 -10.76 -11.16 6.03
N SER A 155 -9.59 -11.56 5.50
CA SER A 155 -8.99 -12.85 5.81
C SER A 155 -8.63 -12.97 7.31
N ALA A 156 -8.03 -11.93 7.89
CA ALA A 156 -7.72 -11.88 9.32
C ALA A 156 -8.98 -11.97 10.20
N ALA A 157 -9.99 -11.15 9.92
CA ALA A 157 -11.26 -11.17 10.63
C ALA A 157 -11.97 -12.52 10.52
N LYS A 158 -11.92 -13.16 9.34
CA LYS A 158 -12.49 -14.50 9.15
C LYS A 158 -11.77 -15.56 10.00
N ARG A 159 -10.43 -15.53 10.04
CA ARG A 159 -9.63 -16.43 10.90
C ARG A 159 -9.98 -16.23 12.38
N GLN A 160 -10.12 -14.98 12.81
CA GLN A 160 -10.49 -14.63 14.18
C GLN A 160 -11.90 -15.13 14.52
N LEU A 161 -12.88 -14.87 13.65
CA LEU A 161 -14.25 -15.37 13.82
C LEU A 161 -14.28 -16.90 13.90
N THR A 162 -13.58 -17.61 13.01
CA THR A 162 -13.50 -19.08 13.07
C THR A 162 -12.97 -19.56 14.42
N ARG A 163 -11.87 -18.98 14.92
CA ARG A 163 -11.30 -19.37 16.22
C ARG A 163 -12.27 -19.08 17.36
N ALA A 164 -12.85 -17.87 17.40
CA ALA A 164 -13.77 -17.47 18.45
C ALA A 164 -15.04 -18.35 18.46
N VAL A 165 -15.61 -18.65 17.29
CA VAL A 165 -16.77 -19.56 17.19
C VAL A 165 -16.39 -20.97 17.62
N SER A 166 -15.23 -21.50 17.22
CA SER A 166 -14.78 -22.82 17.68
C SER A 166 -14.65 -22.86 19.21
N SER A 167 -14.02 -21.87 19.82
CA SER A 167 -13.91 -21.79 21.28
C SER A 167 -15.26 -21.62 21.97
N LEU A 168 -16.19 -20.85 21.40
CA LEU A 168 -17.52 -20.66 21.98
C LEU A 168 -18.34 -21.94 21.92
N VAL A 169 -18.26 -22.69 20.81
CA VAL A 169 -18.89 -24.01 20.68
C VAL A 169 -18.34 -25.00 21.70
N GLU A 170 -17.03 -24.95 21.99
CA GLU A 170 -16.40 -25.80 23.01
C GLU A 170 -16.81 -25.42 24.43
N ALA A 171 -16.89 -24.12 24.74
CA ALA A 171 -17.21 -23.62 26.08
C ALA A 171 -18.72 -23.70 26.40
N ALA A 172 -19.58 -23.31 25.44
CA ALA A 172 -21.02 -23.21 25.61
C ALA A 172 -21.77 -23.67 24.33
N PRO A 173 -21.91 -24.99 24.10
CA PRO A 173 -22.47 -25.54 22.86
C PRO A 173 -23.89 -25.09 22.51
N GLU A 174 -24.70 -24.75 23.51
CA GLU A 174 -26.10 -24.31 23.36
C GLU A 174 -26.26 -22.78 23.32
N HIS A 175 -25.15 -22.03 23.26
CA HIS A 175 -25.19 -20.57 23.26
C HIS A 175 -25.93 -20.04 22.01
N PRO A 176 -26.99 -19.21 22.17
CA PRO A 176 -27.88 -18.83 21.07
C PRO A 176 -27.17 -18.08 19.92
N ALA A 177 -26.13 -17.31 20.23
CA ALA A 177 -25.38 -16.54 19.23
C ALA A 177 -24.58 -17.42 18.23
N ILE A 178 -24.32 -18.70 18.54
CA ILE A 178 -23.52 -19.57 17.68
C ILE A 178 -24.12 -19.69 16.26
N VAL A 179 -25.44 -19.78 16.16
CA VAL A 179 -26.14 -19.94 14.88
C VAL A 179 -25.91 -18.71 13.98
N ASP A 180 -26.10 -17.51 14.52
CA ASP A 180 -25.93 -16.26 13.77
C ASP A 180 -24.48 -16.05 13.34
N LEU A 181 -23.52 -16.36 14.22
CA LEU A 181 -22.08 -16.29 13.92
C LEU A 181 -21.66 -17.28 12.83
N LEU A 182 -22.21 -18.50 12.82
CA LEU A 182 -21.97 -19.49 11.78
C LEU A 182 -22.56 -19.06 10.43
N ILE A 183 -23.73 -18.43 10.41
CA ILE A 183 -24.33 -17.87 9.19
C ILE A 183 -23.38 -16.82 8.58
N VAL A 184 -22.87 -15.90 9.40
CA VAL A 184 -21.89 -14.90 8.96
C VAL A 184 -20.63 -15.57 8.41
N LEU A 185 -20.07 -16.55 9.12
CA LEU A 185 -18.85 -17.24 8.71
C LEU A 185 -19.01 -17.98 7.38
N GLN A 186 -20.16 -18.63 7.17
CA GLN A 186 -20.48 -19.34 5.93
C GLN A 186 -20.78 -18.38 4.75
N GLY A 187 -21.39 -17.24 5.05
CA GLY A 187 -21.68 -16.18 4.07
C GLY A 187 -20.45 -15.38 3.63
N ALA A 188 -19.35 -15.42 4.41
CA ALA A 188 -18.12 -14.71 4.10
C ALA A 188 -17.51 -15.20 2.76
N PRO A 189 -17.05 -14.29 1.87
CA PRO A 189 -16.46 -14.65 0.60
C PRO A 189 -15.32 -15.67 0.74
N ARG A 190 -15.32 -16.70 -0.12
CA ARG A 190 -14.25 -17.71 -0.18
C ARG A 190 -13.10 -17.29 -1.10
N ARG A 191 -13.40 -16.47 -2.09
CA ARG A 191 -12.49 -15.92 -3.10
C ARG A 191 -12.73 -14.42 -3.20
N TYR A 192 -11.67 -13.66 -3.41
CA TYR A 192 -11.75 -12.20 -3.40
C TYR A 192 -11.54 -11.57 -4.78
N GLU A 193 -11.18 -12.38 -5.78
CA GLU A 193 -10.98 -11.92 -7.16
C GLU A 193 -12.28 -11.29 -7.70
N GLY A 194 -12.14 -10.12 -8.32
CA GLY A 194 -13.26 -9.39 -8.92
C GLY A 194 -14.18 -8.64 -7.94
N LEU A 195 -13.98 -8.75 -6.62
CA LEU A 195 -14.69 -7.90 -5.66
C LEU A 195 -14.12 -6.47 -5.68
N SER A 196 -15.03 -5.49 -5.70
CA SER A 196 -14.70 -4.06 -5.56
C SER A 196 -14.27 -3.73 -4.12
N SER A 197 -13.61 -2.59 -3.91
CA SER A 197 -13.28 -2.10 -2.57
C SER A 197 -14.52 -2.01 -1.67
N ALA A 198 -15.63 -1.49 -2.20
CA ALA A 198 -16.90 -1.38 -1.47
C ALA A 198 -17.45 -2.74 -1.01
N ALA A 199 -17.42 -3.75 -1.87
CA ALA A 199 -17.88 -5.09 -1.51
C ALA A 199 -16.95 -5.76 -0.48
N LEU A 200 -15.64 -5.56 -0.62
CA LEU A 200 -14.65 -6.04 0.35
C LEU A 200 -14.80 -5.36 1.71
N GLN A 201 -15.05 -4.05 1.74
CA GLN A 201 -15.27 -3.27 2.96
C GLN A 201 -16.51 -3.77 3.69
N ALA A 202 -17.64 -3.89 3.00
CA ALA A 202 -18.89 -4.37 3.61
C ALA A 202 -18.74 -5.79 4.17
N ALA A 203 -18.07 -6.69 3.42
CA ALA A 203 -17.79 -8.04 3.90
C ALA A 203 -16.85 -8.04 5.12
N PHE A 204 -15.80 -7.20 5.11
CA PHE A 204 -14.89 -7.05 6.24
C PHE A 204 -15.62 -6.57 7.50
N GLU A 205 -16.40 -5.50 7.41
CA GLU A 205 -17.14 -4.95 8.54
C GLU A 205 -18.09 -5.98 9.15
N LEU A 206 -18.84 -6.69 8.30
CA LEU A 206 -19.77 -7.73 8.75
C LEU A 206 -19.03 -8.86 9.50
N VAL A 207 -17.92 -9.36 8.96
CA VAL A 207 -17.15 -10.45 9.57
C VAL A 207 -16.39 -9.99 10.82
N ASP A 208 -15.81 -8.80 10.81
CA ASP A 208 -15.10 -8.22 11.97
C ASP A 208 -16.07 -7.92 13.12
N ASN A 209 -17.28 -7.43 12.82
CA ASN A 209 -18.32 -7.26 13.83
C ASN A 209 -18.73 -8.60 14.46
N ALA A 210 -18.95 -9.64 13.65
CA ALA A 210 -19.24 -10.98 14.17
C ALA A 210 -18.07 -11.55 14.98
N ALA A 211 -16.82 -11.32 14.56
CA ALA A 211 -15.65 -11.77 15.31
C ALA A 211 -15.60 -11.12 16.69
N ARG A 212 -15.92 -9.83 16.78
CA ARG A 212 -15.99 -9.09 18.05
C ARG A 212 -17.14 -9.56 18.93
N ASP A 213 -18.29 -9.85 18.35
CA ASP A 213 -19.45 -10.40 19.06
C ASP A 213 -19.17 -11.80 19.64
N ALA A 214 -18.54 -12.67 18.86
CA ALA A 214 -18.11 -13.99 19.32
C ALA A 214 -17.13 -13.90 20.51
N LEU A 215 -16.17 -12.97 20.46
CA LEU A 215 -15.24 -12.72 21.56
C LEU A 215 -15.92 -12.10 22.78
N TYR A 216 -16.93 -11.26 22.59
CA TYR A 216 -17.72 -10.71 23.68
C TYR A 216 -18.45 -11.81 24.45
N HIS A 217 -19.08 -12.76 23.74
CA HIS A 217 -19.74 -13.92 24.36
C HIS A 217 -18.76 -14.82 25.11
N LEU A 218 -17.57 -15.05 24.58
CA LEU A 218 -16.50 -15.77 25.28
C LEU A 218 -16.05 -15.08 26.57
N ASN A 219 -15.96 -13.75 26.57
CA ASN A 219 -15.52 -12.99 27.74
C ASN A 219 -16.60 -12.86 28.83
N PHE A 220 -17.88 -13.05 28.50
CA PHE A 220 -18.97 -12.99 29.49
C PHE A 220 -19.22 -14.32 30.20
N ASP A 221 -18.79 -15.45 29.62
CA ASP A 221 -18.77 -16.76 30.29
C ASP A 221 -17.50 -16.97 31.13
N ASP A 222 -16.48 -16.11 30.95
CA ASP A 222 -15.29 -16.07 31.80
C ASP A 222 -15.53 -15.08 32.95
N ASP A 223 -16.34 -15.49 33.92
CA ASP A 223 -16.18 -15.06 35.32
C ASP A 223 -14.81 -15.57 35.82
N SER A 224 -13.74 -15.05 35.21
CA SER A 224 -12.36 -15.40 35.52
C SER A 224 -11.98 -14.64 36.77
N THR A 225 -12.07 -15.33 37.90
CA THR A 225 -11.21 -15.10 39.06
C THR A 225 -9.81 -14.70 38.59
N GLY A 226 -9.43 -13.46 38.86
CA GLY A 226 -8.12 -12.90 38.55
C GLY A 226 -7.01 -13.50 39.40
N ASP A 227 -6.88 -14.83 39.42
CA ASP A 227 -5.71 -15.52 39.93
C ASP A 227 -4.73 -15.74 38.78
N ALA A 228 -3.54 -15.18 38.94
CA ALA A 228 -2.41 -15.53 38.11
C ALA A 228 -2.12 -17.02 38.30
N GLU A 229 -1.98 -17.77 37.20
CA GLU A 229 -1.45 -19.13 37.29
C GLU A 229 -0.10 -19.10 38.04
N PRO A 230 0.08 -19.89 39.12
CA PRO A 230 1.23 -19.79 40.02
C PRO A 230 2.57 -20.18 39.38
N GLU A 231 2.59 -20.61 38.11
CA GLU A 231 3.79 -21.10 37.41
C GLU A 231 4.23 -20.28 36.20
N PHE A 232 3.72 -19.05 36.00
CA PHE A 232 4.30 -18.16 34.99
C PHE A 232 5.63 -17.55 35.47
N ARG A 233 6.72 -18.33 35.35
CA ARG A 233 8.10 -17.81 35.40
C ARG A 233 8.60 -17.56 33.98
N PRO A 234 8.85 -16.30 33.57
CA PRO A 234 9.61 -16.05 32.35
C PRO A 234 11.04 -16.56 32.56
N HIS A 235 11.37 -17.69 31.94
CA HIS A 235 12.72 -18.24 31.90
C HIS A 235 13.56 -17.45 30.90
N ILE A 236 13.90 -16.21 31.27
CA ILE A 236 14.99 -15.46 30.66
C ILE A 236 16.15 -15.62 31.64
N GLN A 237 17.16 -16.38 31.26
CA GLN A 237 18.40 -16.45 32.04
C GLN A 237 19.14 -15.12 31.82
N ASP A 238 19.31 -14.37 32.90
CA ASP A 238 20.19 -13.22 32.95
C ASP A 238 21.62 -13.77 33.06
N THR A 239 22.37 -13.78 31.95
CA THR A 239 23.78 -14.20 31.92
C THR A 239 24.72 -13.01 31.91
N THR A 240 24.34 -11.89 32.51
CA THR A 240 25.22 -10.73 32.66
C THR A 240 26.04 -10.91 33.92
N ASP A 241 27.30 -11.34 33.80
CA ASP A 241 28.27 -11.27 34.90
C ASP A 241 28.42 -9.81 35.36
N GLU A 242 28.09 -9.54 36.63
CA GLU A 242 28.29 -8.24 37.26
C GLU A 242 29.79 -7.96 37.49
N ASN A 243 30.48 -7.46 36.46
CA ASN A 243 31.74 -6.77 36.66
C ASN A 243 31.46 -5.36 37.20
N LEU A 244 31.35 -5.26 38.52
CA LEU A 244 31.36 -4.00 39.26
C LEU A 244 32.77 -3.40 39.26
N GLU A 245 33.10 -2.61 38.24
CA GLU A 245 34.17 -1.62 38.35
C GLU A 245 33.59 -0.34 38.98
N SER A 246 33.97 -0.12 40.25
CA SER A 246 33.65 1.08 41.03
C SER A 246 34.48 2.26 40.53
N CYS A 247 33.81 3.28 39.96
CA CYS A 247 34.41 4.60 39.77
C CYS A 247 33.84 5.56 40.83
N SER A 248 34.67 5.98 41.77
CA SER A 248 34.33 6.98 42.80
C SER A 248 34.34 8.39 42.19
N GLY A 249 33.16 8.95 41.95
CA GLY A 249 32.94 10.37 41.65
C GLY A 249 32.48 11.13 42.90
N SER A 250 33.15 12.24 43.21
CA SER A 250 33.09 13.04 44.45
C SER A 250 31.72 13.67 44.81
N GLU A 251 31.47 13.81 46.13
CA GLU A 251 30.25 14.24 46.84
C GLU A 251 29.75 15.70 46.62
N HIS A 252 30.10 16.40 45.53
CA HIS A 252 29.66 17.79 45.35
C HIS A 252 29.24 18.12 43.92
N CYS A 253 28.02 17.71 43.55
CA CYS A 253 27.30 18.26 42.39
C CYS A 253 25.90 18.73 42.82
N LEU A 254 25.65 20.04 42.66
CA LEU A 254 24.41 20.73 43.02
C LEU A 254 23.46 20.82 41.81
N GLU A 255 22.93 19.68 41.36
CA GLU A 255 21.80 19.65 40.42
C GLU A 255 20.60 18.98 41.06
N TYR A 256 19.95 19.72 41.95
CA TYR A 256 18.60 19.43 42.41
C TYR A 256 17.64 20.34 41.62
N LYS A 257 16.81 19.72 40.77
CA LYS A 257 15.72 20.26 39.93
C LYS A 257 15.96 20.31 38.41
N ASP A 258 16.24 19.15 37.82
CA ASP A 258 15.52 18.76 36.59
C ASP A 258 15.34 17.24 36.59
N ARG A 259 14.09 16.76 36.67
CA ARG A 259 13.77 15.32 36.55
C ARG A 259 13.46 14.97 35.10
N ARG A 260 14.26 15.47 34.16
CA ARG A 260 14.34 14.89 32.81
C ARG A 260 15.48 13.90 32.81
N PHE A 261 15.10 12.62 32.75
CA PHE A 261 15.97 11.49 32.53
C PHE A 261 16.92 11.77 31.34
N GLU A 262 18.15 12.20 31.59
CA GLU A 262 19.25 12.00 30.65
C GLU A 262 19.69 10.54 30.73
N ARG A 263 18.99 9.68 29.98
CA ARG A 263 19.46 8.33 29.67
C ARG A 263 20.67 8.48 28.74
N GLY A 264 21.80 7.88 29.10
CA GLY A 264 22.95 7.74 28.20
C GLY A 264 22.49 7.31 26.81
N PHE A 265 23.04 7.97 25.79
CA PHE A 265 22.68 7.82 24.38
C PHE A 265 22.81 6.34 23.96
N LYS A 266 21.69 5.61 23.95
CA LYS A 266 21.60 4.31 23.27
C LYS A 266 21.33 4.63 21.79
N PRO A 267 22.11 4.08 20.84
CA PRO A 267 21.84 4.28 19.43
C PRO A 267 20.40 3.87 19.11
N GLY A 268 19.75 4.61 18.21
CA GLY A 268 18.36 4.35 17.82
C GLY A 268 18.18 2.91 17.33
N TYR A 269 16.99 2.32 17.50
CA TYR A 269 16.74 0.94 17.06
C TYR A 269 17.01 0.75 15.56
N LEU A 270 16.77 1.77 14.73
CA LEU A 270 17.11 1.78 13.30
C LEU A 270 18.60 1.98 13.00
N GLU A 271 19.39 2.46 13.95
CA GLU A 271 20.86 2.49 13.82
C GLU A 271 21.46 1.11 14.04
N THR A 272 20.78 0.25 14.81
CA THR A 272 21.27 -1.11 15.11
C THR A 272 20.66 -2.19 14.21
N PHE A 273 19.40 -2.03 13.79
CA PHE A 273 18.73 -2.95 12.86
C PHE A 273 18.27 -2.20 11.61
N THR A 274 18.63 -2.71 10.44
CA THR A 274 18.12 -2.11 9.19
C THR A 274 16.61 -2.36 9.07
N PRO A 275 15.84 -1.47 8.41
CA PRO A 275 14.41 -1.69 8.18
C PRO A 275 14.11 -3.03 7.49
N LYS A 276 15.01 -3.51 6.62
CA LYS A 276 14.90 -4.83 5.99
C LYS A 276 15.02 -5.98 6.99
N GLN A 277 15.91 -5.86 7.99
CA GLN A 277 16.05 -6.85 9.06
C GLN A 277 14.83 -6.86 9.98
N LEU A 278 14.28 -5.69 10.33
CA LEU A 278 13.06 -5.62 11.12
C LEU A 278 11.86 -6.19 10.36
N TYR A 279 11.74 -5.87 9.07
CA TYR A 279 10.74 -6.46 8.20
C TYR A 279 10.84 -7.99 8.15
N SER A 280 12.04 -8.55 8.04
CA SER A 280 12.18 -10.01 8.02
C SER A 280 11.74 -10.61 9.36
N MET A 281 12.09 -10.01 10.49
CA MET A 281 11.74 -10.49 11.84
C MET A 281 10.24 -10.40 12.16
N ALA A 282 9.49 -9.57 11.44
CA ALA A 282 8.07 -9.36 11.68
C ALA A 282 7.25 -10.61 11.31
N GLY A 283 6.19 -10.86 12.09
CA GLY A 283 5.22 -11.90 11.77
C GLY A 283 4.46 -11.59 10.47
N GLU A 284 3.67 -12.55 10.01
CA GLU A 284 2.92 -12.43 8.75
C GLU A 284 1.95 -11.24 8.79
N ASP A 285 1.24 -11.06 9.91
CA ASP A 285 0.25 -10.00 10.06
C ASP A 285 0.93 -8.62 10.17
N PHE A 286 2.06 -8.49 10.87
CA PHE A 286 2.79 -7.21 10.91
C PHE A 286 3.41 -6.86 9.55
N ARG A 287 4.00 -7.82 8.81
CA ARG A 287 4.50 -7.59 7.44
C ARG A 287 3.40 -7.18 6.49
N MET A 288 2.20 -7.75 6.64
CA MET A 288 1.03 -7.37 5.86
C MET A 288 0.69 -5.88 5.99
N TYR A 289 0.74 -5.33 7.21
CA TYR A 289 0.51 -3.90 7.45
C TYR A 289 1.67 -3.02 6.94
N LEU A 290 2.92 -3.47 7.11
CA LEU A 290 4.08 -2.79 6.52
C LEU A 290 3.98 -2.70 4.99
N ASP A 291 3.59 -3.78 4.32
CA ASP A 291 3.42 -3.83 2.87
C ASP A 291 2.22 -2.98 2.40
N GLY A 292 1.15 -2.90 3.20
CA GLY A 292 -0.02 -2.07 2.89
C GLY A 292 0.31 -0.58 2.93
N ASN A 293 1.23 -0.18 3.80
CA ASN A 293 1.65 1.22 3.98
C ASN A 293 2.83 1.60 3.06
N ARG A 294 3.47 0.63 2.37
CA ARG A 294 4.56 0.91 1.43
C ARG A 294 4.06 1.71 0.22
N ARG A 295 4.60 2.92 0.08
CA ARG A 295 4.61 3.65 -1.20
C ARG A 295 5.67 3.01 -2.09
N ASP A 296 5.33 2.75 -3.36
CA ASP A 296 6.23 2.09 -4.30
C ASP A 296 7.62 2.77 -4.32
N HIS A 297 8.67 1.95 -4.33
CA HIS A 297 10.09 2.34 -4.39
C HIS A 297 10.70 3.11 -3.19
N HIS A 298 9.99 3.30 -2.08
CA HIS A 298 10.59 3.91 -0.87
C HIS A 298 11.08 2.86 0.14
N PRO A 299 12.24 3.08 0.80
CA PRO A 299 12.67 2.26 1.91
C PRO A 299 11.73 2.44 3.11
N LEU A 300 11.51 1.37 3.86
CA LEU A 300 10.72 1.41 5.10
C LEU A 300 11.35 2.38 6.11
N THR A 301 10.50 3.21 6.71
CA THR A 301 10.83 4.25 7.69
C THR A 301 10.24 3.91 9.06
N GLU A 302 10.67 4.62 10.12
CA GLU A 302 10.10 4.48 11.47
C GLU A 302 8.58 4.64 11.48
N HIS A 303 8.09 5.62 10.72
CA HIS A 303 6.66 5.89 10.60
C HIS A 303 5.89 4.70 10.03
N ASP A 304 6.47 3.95 9.08
CA ASP A 304 5.83 2.75 8.53
C ASP A 304 5.66 1.66 9.60
N PHE A 305 6.65 1.48 10.49
CA PHE A 305 6.56 0.53 11.60
C PHE A 305 5.56 0.98 12.67
N ILE A 306 5.52 2.27 13.00
CA ILE A 306 4.58 2.84 13.98
C ILE A 306 3.15 2.71 13.46
N GLN A 307 2.91 3.08 12.20
CA GLN A 307 1.60 2.96 11.57
C GLN A 307 1.18 1.50 11.47
N ALA A 308 2.07 0.60 11.02
CA ALA A 308 1.77 -0.82 10.93
C ALA A 308 1.44 -1.44 12.31
N ALA A 309 2.15 -1.05 13.36
CA ALA A 309 1.84 -1.49 14.72
C ALA A 309 0.47 -0.98 15.18
N SER A 310 0.18 0.31 14.95
CA SER A 310 -1.10 0.94 15.29
C SER A 310 -2.28 0.26 14.59
N ASP A 311 -2.13 -0.05 13.29
CA ASP A 311 -3.17 -0.71 12.50
C ASP A 311 -3.39 -2.16 12.97
N LEU A 312 -2.32 -2.83 13.41
CA LEU A 312 -2.35 -4.22 13.87
C LEU A 312 -2.94 -4.40 15.29
N LEU A 313 -3.01 -3.34 16.11
CA LEU A 313 -3.47 -3.43 17.51
C LEU A 313 -4.83 -4.14 17.64
N ARG A 314 -5.79 -3.78 16.77
CA ARG A 314 -7.13 -4.37 16.78
C ARG A 314 -7.09 -5.88 16.52
N ASP A 315 -6.31 -6.31 15.53
CA ASP A 315 -6.21 -7.71 15.11
C ASP A 315 -5.47 -8.58 16.14
N LEU A 316 -4.61 -7.96 16.95
CA LEU A 316 -3.93 -8.60 18.09
C LEU A 316 -4.79 -8.59 19.37
N GLY A 317 -5.92 -7.88 19.41
CA GLY A 317 -6.70 -7.69 20.62
C GLY A 317 -5.97 -6.84 21.68
N ILE A 318 -5.10 -5.92 21.24
CA ILE A 318 -4.43 -4.96 22.12
C ILE A 318 -5.34 -3.73 22.28
N HIS A 319 -5.74 -3.46 23.51
CA HIS A 319 -6.62 -2.32 23.80
C HIS A 319 -5.89 -0.98 23.58
N PRO A 320 -6.55 0.08 23.04
CA PRO A 320 -5.92 1.38 22.79
C PRO A 320 -5.24 2.00 24.01
N THR A 321 -5.78 1.78 25.21
CA THR A 321 -5.16 2.27 26.45
C THR A 321 -3.84 1.58 26.79
N ALA A 322 -3.68 0.30 26.46
CA ALA A 322 -2.41 -0.41 26.64
C ALA A 322 -1.35 0.09 25.66
N TRP A 323 -1.76 0.45 24.44
CA TRP A 323 -0.90 1.10 23.45
C TRP A 323 -0.48 2.50 23.89
N ALA A 324 -1.42 3.36 24.30
CA ALA A 324 -1.13 4.71 24.76
C ALA A 324 -0.14 4.70 25.95
N GLU A 325 -0.36 3.82 26.93
CA GLU A 325 0.55 3.65 28.07
C GLU A 325 1.94 3.19 27.62
N ALA A 326 2.03 2.27 26.66
CA ALA A 326 3.32 1.85 26.10
C ALA A 326 4.04 3.03 25.42
N VAL A 327 3.34 3.77 24.56
CA VAL A 327 3.90 4.94 23.87
C VAL A 327 4.39 5.99 24.85
N ASP A 328 3.63 6.29 25.90
CA ASP A 328 4.00 7.26 26.94
C ASP A 328 5.29 6.85 27.68
N VAL A 329 5.48 5.56 27.94
CA VAL A 329 6.62 5.05 28.71
C VAL A 329 7.89 4.86 27.88
N MET A 330 7.78 4.28 26.68
CA MET A 330 8.96 3.86 25.88
C MET A 330 9.10 4.58 24.53
N GLY A 331 8.12 5.39 24.13
CA GLY A 331 8.08 6.06 22.84
C GLY A 331 7.48 5.19 21.72
N GLU A 332 7.01 5.86 20.66
CA GLU A 332 6.23 5.23 19.58
C GLU A 332 6.95 4.09 18.88
N LEU A 333 8.22 4.30 18.49
CA LEU A 333 8.99 3.27 17.78
C LEU A 333 9.26 2.05 18.66
N ALA A 334 9.62 2.23 19.92
CA ALA A 334 9.87 1.11 20.83
C ALA A 334 8.58 0.32 21.10
N ALA A 335 7.46 1.02 21.30
CA ALA A 335 6.15 0.39 21.44
C ALA A 335 5.76 -0.40 20.17
N ALA A 336 6.01 0.17 18.98
CA ALA A 336 5.77 -0.50 17.71
C ALA A 336 6.61 -1.78 17.55
N LEU A 337 7.89 -1.72 17.95
CA LEU A 337 8.78 -2.89 17.92
C LEU A 337 8.40 -3.95 18.97
N CYS A 338 7.83 -3.55 20.12
CA CYS A 338 7.20 -4.50 21.05
C CYS A 338 6.02 -5.24 20.39
N VAL A 339 5.16 -4.51 19.66
CA VAL A 339 4.05 -5.11 18.90
C VAL A 339 4.57 -6.07 17.81
N LEU A 340 5.65 -5.70 17.10
CA LEU A 340 6.33 -6.58 16.14
C LEU A 340 6.79 -7.88 16.80
N VAL A 341 7.45 -7.79 17.95
CA VAL A 341 7.91 -8.94 18.72
C VAL A 341 6.74 -9.81 19.17
N ILE A 342 5.64 -9.20 19.63
CA ILE A 342 4.43 -9.89 20.05
C ILE A 342 3.81 -10.66 18.88
N ASP A 343 3.65 -10.03 17.71
CA ASP A 343 3.11 -10.65 16.50
C ASP A 343 3.98 -11.83 16.04
N ALA A 344 5.30 -11.61 15.92
CA ALA A 344 6.23 -12.64 15.48
C ALA A 344 6.27 -13.87 16.40
N ASN A 345 5.95 -13.71 17.69
CA ASN A 345 5.91 -14.80 18.67
C ASN A 345 4.49 -15.36 18.91
N ARG A 346 3.47 -14.94 18.17
CA ARG A 346 2.08 -15.41 18.35
C ARG A 346 1.92 -16.89 18.02
N ASN A 347 2.60 -17.35 16.96
CA ASN A 347 2.49 -18.72 16.44
C ASN A 347 3.77 -19.55 16.67
N ARG A 348 4.64 -19.14 17.58
CA ARG A 348 5.89 -19.89 17.80
C ARG A 348 5.60 -21.27 18.41
N PRO A 349 6.36 -22.33 18.05
CA PRO A 349 6.11 -23.69 18.53
C PRO A 349 6.18 -23.82 20.05
N GLU A 350 7.14 -23.13 20.67
CA GLU A 350 7.36 -23.16 22.11
C GLU A 350 6.91 -21.86 22.77
N LYS A 351 5.96 -21.96 23.71
CA LYS A 351 5.42 -20.84 24.51
C LYS A 351 4.83 -19.69 23.68
N PRO A 352 3.88 -19.93 22.76
CA PRO A 352 3.27 -18.86 21.95
C PRO A 352 2.68 -17.72 22.79
N VAL A 353 2.72 -16.49 22.27
CA VAL A 353 2.05 -15.35 22.91
C VAL A 353 0.55 -15.48 22.68
N ARG A 354 -0.18 -15.90 23.72
CA ARG A 354 -1.64 -16.10 23.67
C ARG A 354 -2.44 -14.83 23.94
N GLN A 355 -1.91 -13.93 24.78
CA GLN A 355 -2.57 -12.69 25.19
C GLN A 355 -1.69 -11.47 24.83
N PRO A 356 -1.74 -10.96 23.58
CA PRO A 356 -0.93 -9.83 23.13
C PRO A 356 -1.05 -8.57 23.99
N GLY A 357 -2.28 -8.21 24.42
CA GLY A 357 -2.51 -7.02 25.25
C GLY A 357 -1.86 -7.11 26.63
N ALA A 358 -1.96 -8.28 27.29
CA ALA A 358 -1.31 -8.53 28.57
C ALA A 358 0.22 -8.52 28.42
N MET A 359 0.74 -9.10 27.34
CA MET A 359 2.17 -9.08 27.03
C MET A 359 2.70 -7.65 26.84
N LEU A 360 1.98 -6.80 26.09
CA LEU A 360 2.38 -5.40 25.91
C LEU A 360 2.42 -4.66 27.25
N ARG A 361 1.40 -4.81 28.11
CA ARG A 361 1.40 -4.22 29.46
C ARG A 361 2.56 -4.73 30.32
N ALA A 362 2.92 -6.01 30.21
CA ALA A 362 4.08 -6.55 30.90
C ALA A 362 5.39 -5.93 30.38
N MET A 363 5.54 -5.77 29.05
CA MET A 363 6.67 -5.06 28.44
C MET A 363 6.72 -3.60 28.89
N THR A 364 5.58 -2.91 29.00
CA THR A 364 5.49 -1.53 29.51
C THR A 364 5.97 -1.41 30.94
N ARG A 365 5.54 -2.30 31.86
CA ARG A 365 6.05 -2.33 33.25
C ARG A 365 7.55 -2.59 33.33
N LEU A 366 8.07 -3.45 32.44
CA LEU A 366 9.52 -3.68 32.34
C LEU A 366 10.25 -2.45 31.80
N ALA A 367 9.66 -1.71 30.85
CA ALA A 367 10.25 -0.50 30.29
C ALA A 367 10.31 0.62 31.34
N ASP A 368 9.23 0.79 32.10
CA ASP A 368 9.13 1.79 33.18
C ASP A 368 10.20 1.58 34.26
N THR A 369 10.50 0.32 34.58
CA THR A 369 11.57 -0.06 35.52
C THR A 369 12.96 -0.15 34.88
N GLY A 370 13.11 0.15 33.59
CA GLY A 370 14.39 0.08 32.86
C GLY A 370 14.89 -1.34 32.57
N ARG A 371 14.07 -2.37 32.81
CA ARG A 371 14.40 -3.79 32.70
C ARG A 371 13.99 -4.42 31.36
N LEU A 372 13.31 -3.69 30.47
CA LEU A 372 12.91 -4.22 29.17
C LEU A 372 14.12 -4.41 28.25
N ASN A 373 14.45 -5.66 27.92
CA ASN A 373 15.45 -6.01 26.92
C ASN A 373 14.81 -6.23 25.54
N LEU A 374 14.32 -5.13 24.92
CA LEU A 374 13.75 -5.18 23.58
C LEU A 374 14.81 -5.53 22.51
N HIS A 375 16.03 -5.03 22.70
CA HIS A 375 17.14 -5.30 21.78
C HIS A 375 17.46 -6.81 21.69
N GLY A 376 17.59 -7.48 22.83
CA GLY A 376 17.79 -8.93 22.89
C GLY A 376 16.61 -9.72 22.31
N SER A 377 15.38 -9.22 22.47
CA SER A 377 14.19 -9.84 21.87
C SER A 377 14.24 -9.84 20.34
N LEU A 378 14.73 -8.75 19.73
CA LEU A 378 14.93 -8.63 18.28
C LEU A 378 16.13 -9.48 17.79
N ILE A 379 17.25 -9.51 18.53
CA ILE A 379 18.37 -10.42 18.20
C ILE A 379 17.88 -11.87 18.19
N GLY A 380 17.10 -12.27 19.19
CA GLY A 380 16.55 -13.62 19.27
C GLY A 380 15.61 -13.97 18.11
N LEU A 381 14.85 -13.00 17.60
CA LEU A 381 14.05 -13.19 16.37
C LEU A 381 14.94 -13.37 15.14
N LYS A 382 15.95 -12.50 14.98
CA LYS A 382 16.89 -12.54 13.85
C LYS A 382 17.63 -13.87 13.75
N GLN A 383 18.15 -14.39 14.87
CA GLN A 383 18.88 -15.65 14.90
C GLN A 383 18.02 -16.86 14.52
N ARG A 384 16.74 -16.87 14.91
CA ARG A 384 15.81 -17.96 14.56
C ARG A 384 15.49 -18.01 13.07
N MET A 385 15.43 -16.86 12.41
CA MET A 385 15.19 -16.83 10.96
C MET A 385 16.34 -17.44 10.17
N TRP A 386 17.58 -17.17 10.58
CA TRP A 386 18.76 -17.74 9.92
C TRP A 386 18.83 -19.27 10.03
N LEU A 387 18.31 -19.85 11.11
CA LEU A 387 18.24 -21.31 11.30
C LEU A 387 17.10 -21.99 10.53
N GLN A 388 16.19 -21.23 9.89
CA GLN A 388 15.10 -21.76 9.07
C GLN A 388 15.39 -21.70 7.55
N ASP A 389 16.44 -20.96 7.16
CA ASP A 389 16.88 -20.79 5.77
C ASP A 389 18.10 -21.70 5.41
N GLU A 390 18.61 -22.49 6.36
CA GLU A 390 19.55 -23.63 6.18
C GLU A 390 18.77 -24.96 6.20
#